data_AF-A0A7S7W4B6-F1
#
_entry.id   AF-A0A7S7W4B6-F1
#
_cell.length_a   1.000
_cell.length_b   1.000
_cell.length_c   1.000
_cell.angle_alpha   90.00
_cell.angle_beta   90.00
_cell.angle_gamma   90.00
#
_symmetry.space_group_name_H-M   'P 1'
#
loop_
_entity.id
_entity.type
_entity.pdbx_description
1 polymer ?
#
loop_
_entity_poly.entity_id
_entity_poly.type
_entity_poly.pdbx_seq_one_letter_code
_entity_poly.pdbx_strand_id
1 'polypeptide(L)'
;MSPLLRAIVVLLIVLLAAHAPMLLNDGLFMDDWLVLKPRPDYFIDIDFLLNGAGHPIFYSYDTFANWTGAPVVVMVSLALAGIVFGAISLALTATRLGLLDRAEAVGFALIVWTYPGYQLWAGKANAVYVFSFGLLFIGAWLLTLAFGAHGLRRVLLRVACALVFLLSFALNSTIVLYAFVVLGLFVAIWREGSAADGFVRRTWLACWRCALRYPELAVLPLIYWGVLNIWFKRIGVYTQHYDAHLPTFGEMAGGWGAFFAAGYWDVGEHAFSVATEVPAFFIPAAVLVAIVLLLRPDPKRATSAIATVLPLVLAVVLFLALSSPYLIAGLRPLSTHFYESRHLLMFGVPFALTLLALKRLLERLTGPTAAFALLFGLGLITSISMLWSGYLFMQARALKQEALARDLAARVQPAATVYALDDGFFDSKSRHMLFGLAEVTGMLRLAWGNQPFFGFALRAERPDILRKMEEARTAPGSAFHHFDPSGPQATISFQPGPGAAPNQALVRKYYACRLLARCDVAEFLSRLAQVTIKVGPIPGILPLDGASKSAEPSR
;
A
#
# COMPACT_ATOMS: atom_id res chain seq x y z
N MET A 1 -31.26 -17.74 0.05
CA MET A 1 -30.15 -16.90 -0.43
C MET A 1 -29.48 -17.58 -1.61
N SER A 2 -29.27 -16.90 -2.75
CA SER A 2 -28.61 -17.53 -3.91
C SER A 2 -27.17 -17.91 -3.56
N PRO A 3 -26.57 -18.97 -4.16
CA PRO A 3 -25.20 -19.36 -3.86
C PRO A 3 -24.17 -18.25 -4.12
N LEU A 4 -24.42 -17.40 -5.12
CA LEU A 4 -23.59 -16.23 -5.41
C LEU A 4 -23.69 -15.18 -4.31
N LEU A 5 -24.90 -14.87 -3.85
CA LEU A 5 -25.10 -13.92 -2.75
C LEU A 5 -24.44 -14.43 -1.46
N ARG A 6 -24.53 -15.74 -1.19
CA ARG A 6 -23.81 -16.37 -0.07
C ARG A 6 -22.29 -16.16 -0.16
N ALA A 7 -21.71 -16.40 -1.34
CA ALA A 7 -20.28 -16.20 -1.56
C ALA A 7 -19.85 -14.75 -1.35
N ILE A 8 -20.64 -13.78 -1.82
CA ILE A 8 -20.39 -12.35 -1.62
C ILE A 8 -20.48 -11.97 -0.14
N VAL A 9 -21.49 -12.47 0.58
CA VAL A 9 -21.66 -12.22 2.02
C VAL A 9 -20.48 -12.77 2.82
N VAL A 10 -20.03 -14.00 2.50
CA VAL A 10 -18.85 -14.59 3.14
C VAL A 10 -17.59 -13.78 2.85
N LEU A 11 -17.36 -13.39 1.59
CA LEU A 11 -16.26 -12.52 1.20
C LEU A 11 -16.27 -11.23 2.01
N LEU A 12 -17.42 -10.55 2.08
CA LEU A 12 -17.59 -9.30 2.82
C LEU A 12 -17.29 -9.45 4.31
N ILE A 13 -17.88 -10.44 4.98
CA ILE A 13 -17.69 -10.65 6.42
C ILE A 13 -16.21 -10.87 6.74
N VAL A 14 -15.55 -11.77 6.00
CA VAL A 14 -14.15 -12.12 6.25
C VAL A 14 -13.23 -10.94 5.93
N LEU A 15 -13.48 -10.23 4.84
CA LEU A 15 -12.67 -9.09 4.43
C LEU A 15 -12.80 -7.91 5.41
N LEU A 16 -14.03 -7.57 5.82
CA LEU A 16 -14.26 -6.54 6.82
C LEU A 16 -13.64 -6.90 8.17
N ALA A 17 -13.71 -8.17 8.59
CA ALA A 17 -13.07 -8.62 9.82
C ALA A 17 -11.53 -8.58 9.73
N ALA A 18 -10.96 -8.96 8.58
CA ALA A 18 -9.51 -8.91 8.34
C ALA A 18 -8.98 -7.47 8.42
N HIS A 19 -9.72 -6.49 7.88
CA HIS A 19 -9.33 -5.08 7.87
C HIS A 19 -9.91 -4.25 9.02
N ALA A 20 -10.72 -4.81 9.92
CA ALA A 20 -11.34 -4.06 11.02
C ALA A 20 -10.33 -3.24 11.86
N PRO A 21 -9.13 -3.76 12.21
CA PRO A 21 -8.15 -2.97 12.96
C PRO A 21 -7.66 -1.71 12.25
N MET A 22 -7.75 -1.64 10.92
CA MET A 22 -7.42 -0.45 10.12
C MET A 22 -8.30 0.74 10.49
N LEU A 23 -9.58 0.49 10.82
CA LEU A 23 -10.57 1.51 11.14
C LEU A 23 -10.36 2.15 12.51
N LEU A 24 -9.60 1.48 13.38
CA LEU A 24 -9.28 1.95 14.72
C LEU A 24 -7.97 2.74 14.76
N ASN A 25 -7.28 2.82 13.61
CA ASN A 25 -5.97 3.44 13.49
C ASN A 25 -6.06 4.83 12.87
N ASP A 26 -5.99 5.83 13.75
CA ASP A 26 -6.03 7.25 13.47
C ASP A 26 -4.62 7.86 13.30
N GLY A 27 -3.57 7.03 13.27
CA GLY A 27 -2.18 7.47 13.13
C GLY A 27 -1.88 8.08 11.77
N LEU A 28 -0.95 9.04 11.76
CA LEU A 28 -0.37 9.61 10.55
C LEU A 28 1.03 9.01 10.36
N PHE A 29 1.21 8.32 9.25
CA PHE A 29 2.43 7.59 8.96
C PHE A 29 3.13 8.19 7.75
N MET A 30 4.47 8.19 7.76
CA MET A 30 5.28 8.53 6.59
C MET A 30 4.92 9.91 6.02
N ASP A 31 4.38 9.98 4.79
CA ASP A 31 4.06 11.21 4.08
C ASP A 31 2.67 11.77 4.44
N ASP A 32 1.92 11.11 5.32
CA ASP A 32 0.55 11.51 5.68
C ASP A 32 0.49 12.96 6.20
N TRP A 33 1.50 13.41 6.95
CA TRP A 33 1.55 14.80 7.47
C TRP A 33 1.91 15.85 6.40
N LEU A 34 2.52 15.45 5.28
CA LEU A 34 2.79 16.36 4.15
C LEU A 34 1.50 16.69 3.40
N VAL A 35 0.59 15.71 3.32
CA VAL A 35 -0.55 15.77 2.40
C VAL A 35 -1.89 15.90 3.10
N LEU A 36 -2.00 15.55 4.38
CA LEU A 36 -3.25 15.63 5.14
C LEU A 36 -3.18 16.73 6.19
N LYS A 37 -4.31 17.45 6.32
CA LYS A 37 -4.52 18.53 7.27
C LYS A 37 -5.29 18.01 8.50
N PRO A 38 -4.62 17.49 9.54
CA PRO A 38 -5.29 16.89 10.69
C PRO A 38 -6.04 17.90 11.58
N ARG A 39 -5.71 19.20 11.49
CA ARG A 39 -6.36 20.28 12.23
C ARG A 39 -6.57 21.52 11.36
N PRO A 40 -7.57 22.37 11.64
CA PRO A 40 -7.85 23.58 10.86
C PRO A 40 -6.69 24.57 10.75
N ASP A 41 -5.84 24.65 11.77
CA ASP A 41 -4.65 25.49 11.85
C ASP A 41 -3.40 24.86 11.23
N TYR A 42 -3.43 23.56 10.90
CA TYR A 42 -2.29 22.86 10.32
C TYR A 42 -2.07 23.29 8.86
N PHE A 43 -0.83 23.66 8.53
CA PHE A 43 -0.45 24.05 7.18
C PHE A 43 0.06 22.84 6.40
N ILE A 44 -0.50 22.65 5.22
CA ILE A 44 -0.01 21.71 4.21
C ILE A 44 0.20 22.50 2.93
N ASP A 45 1.34 22.25 2.28
CA ASP A 45 1.54 22.62 0.89
C ASP A 45 1.47 21.32 0.11
N ILE A 46 0.35 21.10 -0.58
CA ILE A 46 0.14 19.93 -1.45
C ILE A 46 0.29 20.28 -2.92
N ASP A 47 0.61 21.54 -3.25
CA ASP A 47 0.76 21.96 -4.63
C ASP A 47 1.98 21.31 -5.28
N PHE A 48 2.95 20.85 -4.48
CA PHE A 48 4.05 20.03 -4.98
C PHE A 48 3.55 18.73 -5.62
N LEU A 49 2.41 18.15 -5.21
CA LEU A 49 1.87 16.95 -5.86
C LEU A 49 1.47 17.24 -7.32
N LEU A 50 0.92 18.43 -7.56
CA LEU A 50 0.45 18.83 -8.89
C LEU A 50 1.58 19.39 -9.74
N ASN A 51 2.30 20.37 -9.20
CA ASN A 51 3.28 21.21 -9.92
C ASN A 51 4.71 20.70 -9.80
N GLY A 52 5.02 19.88 -8.80
CA GLY A 52 6.34 19.27 -8.57
C GLY A 52 6.40 17.84 -9.10
N ALA A 53 5.61 16.95 -8.48
CA ALA A 53 5.63 15.51 -8.67
C ALA A 53 4.78 15.01 -9.84
N GLY A 54 3.89 15.85 -10.38
CA GLY A 54 3.05 15.50 -11.53
C GLY A 54 2.06 14.37 -11.24
N HIS A 55 1.43 14.38 -10.06
CA HIS A 55 0.43 13.43 -9.62
C HIS A 55 -0.94 14.10 -9.39
N PRO A 56 -1.65 14.53 -10.46
CA PRO A 56 -2.91 15.25 -10.36
C PRO A 56 -4.03 14.44 -9.69
N ILE A 57 -4.00 13.11 -9.83
CA ILE A 57 -4.99 12.24 -9.19
C ILE A 57 -4.79 12.19 -7.67
N PHE A 58 -3.54 12.10 -7.19
CA PHE A 58 -3.24 12.18 -5.75
C PHE A 58 -3.66 13.53 -5.19
N TYR A 59 -3.22 14.62 -5.84
CA TYR A 59 -3.61 15.98 -5.48
C TYR A 59 -5.13 16.11 -5.32
N SER A 60 -5.92 15.56 -6.26
CA SER A 60 -7.38 15.65 -6.22
C SER A 60 -7.99 14.91 -5.01
N TYR A 61 -7.50 13.70 -4.69
CA TYR A 61 -7.99 12.94 -3.54
C TYR A 61 -7.58 13.59 -2.22
N ASP A 62 -6.33 14.03 -2.10
CA ASP A 62 -5.82 14.71 -0.90
C ASP A 62 -6.55 16.05 -0.69
N THR A 63 -6.73 16.84 -1.74
CA THR A 63 -7.48 18.11 -1.70
C THR A 63 -8.91 17.88 -1.23
N PHE A 64 -9.61 16.91 -1.82
CA PHE A 64 -10.97 16.57 -1.43
C PHE A 64 -11.03 16.11 0.04
N ALA A 65 -10.11 15.23 0.47
CA ALA A 65 -10.05 14.77 1.84
C ALA A 65 -9.87 15.94 2.81
N ASN A 66 -8.96 16.86 2.51
CA ASN A 66 -8.69 18.03 3.34
C ASN A 66 -9.85 19.02 3.40
N TRP A 67 -10.60 19.22 2.31
CA TRP A 67 -11.78 20.08 2.29
C TRP A 67 -12.91 19.61 3.21
N THR A 68 -13.00 18.31 3.50
CA THR A 68 -14.03 17.79 4.42
C THR A 68 -13.79 18.15 5.89
N GLY A 69 -12.59 18.61 6.24
CA GLY A 69 -12.17 18.79 7.64
C GLY A 69 -11.92 17.48 8.40
N ALA A 70 -12.12 16.33 7.76
CA ALA A 70 -11.86 15.00 8.33
C ALA A 70 -11.05 14.10 7.36
N PRO A 71 -9.85 14.53 6.91
CA PRO A 71 -9.11 13.86 5.85
C PRO A 71 -8.76 12.39 6.17
N VAL A 72 -8.45 12.08 7.43
CA VAL A 72 -8.15 10.72 7.87
C VAL A 72 -9.33 9.78 7.63
N VAL A 73 -10.55 10.21 8.01
CA VAL A 73 -11.78 9.42 7.84
C VAL A 73 -12.05 9.18 6.35
N VAL A 74 -11.89 10.21 5.52
CA VAL A 74 -12.06 10.11 4.07
C VAL A 74 -11.09 9.11 3.47
N MET A 75 -9.79 9.18 3.81
CA MET A 75 -8.78 8.28 3.26
C MET A 75 -8.97 6.83 3.71
N VAL A 76 -9.33 6.61 4.98
CA VAL A 76 -9.69 5.26 5.46
C VAL A 76 -10.91 4.71 4.72
N SER A 77 -11.93 5.54 4.50
CA SER A 77 -13.13 5.15 3.77
C SER A 77 -12.81 4.81 2.31
N LEU A 78 -11.92 5.59 1.69
CA LEU A 78 -11.47 5.38 0.33
C LEU A 78 -10.71 4.05 0.19
N ALA A 79 -9.76 3.76 1.08
CA ALA A 79 -9.05 2.49 1.12
C ALA A 79 -10.02 1.31 1.30
N LEU A 80 -10.95 1.40 2.26
CA LEU A 80 -11.94 0.35 2.51
C LEU A 80 -12.86 0.13 1.31
N ALA A 81 -13.31 1.20 0.65
CA ALA A 81 -14.10 1.11 -0.57
C ALA A 81 -13.32 0.39 -1.68
N GLY A 82 -12.04 0.74 -1.86
CA GLY A 82 -11.14 0.05 -2.81
C GLY A 82 -11.05 -1.45 -2.54
N ILE A 83 -10.83 -1.81 -1.28
CA ILE A 83 -10.76 -3.20 -0.81
C ILE A 83 -12.05 -3.95 -1.09
N VAL A 84 -13.18 -3.42 -0.62
CA VAL A 84 -14.48 -4.10 -0.70
C VAL A 84 -14.96 -4.21 -2.15
N PHE A 85 -15.04 -3.10 -2.87
CA PHE A 85 -15.57 -3.10 -4.24
C PHE A 85 -14.60 -3.77 -5.21
N GLY A 86 -13.29 -3.64 -5.00
CA GLY A 86 -12.28 -4.33 -5.78
C GLY A 86 -12.34 -5.85 -5.59
N ALA A 87 -12.45 -6.35 -4.35
CA ALA A 87 -12.55 -7.77 -4.06
C ALA A 87 -13.82 -8.40 -4.65
N ILE A 88 -14.97 -7.74 -4.49
CA ILE A 88 -16.24 -8.19 -5.06
C ILE A 88 -16.13 -8.21 -6.59
N SER A 89 -15.62 -7.14 -7.20
CA SER A 89 -15.50 -7.05 -8.66
C SER A 89 -14.56 -8.11 -9.22
N LEU A 90 -13.46 -8.41 -8.54
CA LEU A 90 -12.56 -9.50 -8.89
C LEU A 90 -13.27 -10.87 -8.84
N ALA A 91 -13.97 -11.17 -7.74
CA ALA A 91 -14.69 -12.43 -7.60
C ALA A 91 -15.83 -12.58 -8.62
N LEU A 92 -16.59 -11.51 -8.87
CA LEU A 92 -17.66 -11.48 -9.87
C LEU A 92 -17.11 -11.64 -11.29
N THR A 93 -16.00 -10.99 -11.61
CA THR A 93 -15.34 -11.11 -12.91
C THR A 93 -14.87 -12.55 -13.14
N ALA A 94 -14.16 -13.13 -12.17
CA ALA A 94 -13.62 -14.48 -12.28
C ALA A 94 -14.73 -15.55 -12.43
N THR A 95 -15.81 -15.42 -11.67
CA THR A 95 -16.95 -16.34 -11.74
C THR A 95 -17.78 -16.16 -13.02
N ARG A 96 -18.06 -14.92 -13.43
CA ARG A 96 -18.82 -14.64 -14.65
C ARG A 96 -18.11 -15.11 -15.91
N LEU A 97 -16.78 -15.00 -15.95
CA LEU A 97 -15.95 -15.50 -17.04
C LEU A 97 -15.72 -17.02 -16.98
N GLY A 98 -16.23 -17.70 -15.94
CA GLY A 98 -16.02 -19.14 -15.76
C GLY A 98 -14.56 -19.53 -15.50
N LEU A 99 -13.72 -18.59 -15.05
CA LEU A 99 -12.30 -18.84 -14.77
C LEU A 99 -12.12 -19.60 -13.47
N LEU A 100 -12.94 -19.27 -12.47
CA LEU A 100 -12.95 -19.83 -11.13
C LEU A 100 -14.38 -20.18 -10.73
N ASP A 101 -14.53 -21.23 -9.92
CA ASP A 101 -15.79 -21.44 -9.20
C ASP A 101 -15.95 -20.40 -8.08
N ARG A 102 -17.10 -20.41 -7.40
CA ARG A 102 -17.41 -19.41 -6.36
C ARG A 102 -16.47 -19.49 -5.16
N ALA A 103 -16.10 -20.68 -4.72
CA ALA A 103 -15.21 -20.86 -3.57
C ALA A 103 -13.78 -20.42 -3.93
N GLU A 104 -13.28 -20.85 -5.08
CA GLU A 104 -12.00 -20.41 -5.64
C GLU A 104 -11.95 -18.90 -5.82
N ALA A 105 -13.00 -18.27 -6.36
CA ALA A 105 -13.05 -16.83 -6.57
C ALA A 105 -13.02 -16.05 -5.25
N VAL A 106 -13.72 -16.52 -4.21
CA VAL A 106 -13.67 -15.91 -2.87
C VAL A 106 -12.29 -16.09 -2.24
N GLY A 107 -11.75 -17.31 -2.24
CA GLY A 107 -10.40 -17.58 -1.71
C GLY A 107 -9.33 -16.76 -2.42
N PHE A 108 -9.39 -16.70 -3.75
CA PHE A 108 -8.49 -15.90 -4.58
C PHE A 108 -8.58 -14.41 -4.24
N ALA A 109 -9.79 -13.84 -4.21
CA ALA A 109 -9.99 -12.44 -3.87
C ALA A 109 -9.49 -12.12 -2.46
N LEU A 110 -9.82 -12.96 -1.47
CA LEU A 110 -9.35 -12.75 -0.10
C LEU A 110 -7.82 -12.76 0.00
N ILE A 111 -7.12 -13.66 -0.70
CA ILE A 111 -5.64 -13.66 -0.71
C ILE A 111 -5.08 -12.39 -1.34
N VAL A 112 -5.65 -11.93 -2.46
CA VAL A 112 -5.21 -10.67 -3.11
C VAL A 112 -5.32 -9.49 -2.16
N TRP A 113 -6.44 -9.39 -1.43
CA TRP A 113 -6.77 -8.25 -0.61
C TRP A 113 -6.28 -8.34 0.84
N THR A 114 -5.80 -9.50 1.27
CA THR A 114 -5.15 -9.68 2.58
C THR A 114 -3.64 -9.93 2.44
N TYR A 115 -3.08 -9.70 1.25
CA TYR A 115 -1.70 -10.02 0.94
C TYR A 115 -0.73 -9.34 1.93
N PRO A 116 0.05 -10.13 2.70
CA PRO A 116 0.84 -9.61 3.81
C PRO A 116 2.16 -8.93 3.39
N GLY A 117 2.56 -9.03 2.11
CA GLY A 117 3.73 -8.32 1.60
C GLY A 117 3.53 -6.81 1.50
N TYR A 118 2.29 -6.35 1.31
CA TYR A 118 1.96 -4.93 1.41
C TYR A 118 1.66 -4.58 2.87
N GLN A 119 2.46 -3.70 3.47
CA GLN A 119 2.34 -3.39 4.91
C GLN A 119 1.70 -2.02 5.18
N LEU A 120 1.46 -1.24 4.12
CA LEU A 120 0.97 0.14 4.19
C LEU A 120 -0.55 0.27 4.17
N TRP A 121 -1.28 -0.81 4.47
CA TRP A 121 -2.75 -0.80 4.49
C TRP A 121 -3.34 0.30 5.39
N ALA A 122 -2.67 0.65 6.49
CA ALA A 122 -3.12 1.70 7.41
C ALA A 122 -2.65 3.12 7.05
N GLY A 123 -1.72 3.28 6.11
CA GLY A 123 -1.18 4.59 5.70
C GLY A 123 -2.17 5.38 4.87
N LYS A 124 -2.42 6.65 5.22
CA LYS A 124 -3.55 7.40 4.66
C LYS A 124 -3.24 7.99 3.28
N ALA A 125 -2.04 8.50 3.05
CA ALA A 125 -1.56 8.91 1.73
C ALA A 125 -1.52 7.72 0.76
N ASN A 126 -1.27 6.51 1.28
CA ASN A 126 -1.26 5.29 0.47
C ASN A 126 -2.68 4.74 0.17
N ALA A 127 -3.73 5.29 0.77
CA ALA A 127 -5.12 4.88 0.48
C ALA A 127 -5.47 5.07 -1.00
N VAL A 128 -4.88 6.09 -1.65
CA VAL A 128 -5.05 6.32 -3.09
C VAL A 128 -4.52 5.13 -3.90
N TYR A 129 -3.38 4.54 -3.53
CA TYR A 129 -2.88 3.33 -4.19
C TYR A 129 -3.83 2.15 -4.06
N VAL A 130 -4.33 1.90 -2.85
CA VAL A 130 -5.28 0.81 -2.56
C VAL A 130 -6.59 1.02 -3.33
N PHE A 131 -7.08 2.25 -3.37
CA PHE A 131 -8.29 2.59 -4.10
C PHE A 131 -8.11 2.44 -5.62
N SER A 132 -7.03 2.96 -6.19
CA SER A 132 -6.70 2.78 -7.60
C SER A 132 -6.54 1.31 -7.99
N PHE A 133 -5.96 0.48 -7.12
CA PHE A 133 -5.91 -0.96 -7.31
C PHE A 133 -7.32 -1.60 -7.31
N GLY A 134 -8.24 -1.12 -6.46
CA GLY A 134 -9.65 -1.52 -6.48
C GLY A 134 -10.38 -1.10 -7.75
N LEU A 135 -10.16 0.14 -8.21
CA LEU A 135 -10.72 0.68 -9.45
C LEU A 135 -10.34 -0.17 -10.66
N LEU A 136 -9.11 -0.70 -10.72
CA LEU A 136 -8.71 -1.61 -11.79
C LEU A 136 -9.66 -2.82 -11.91
N PHE A 137 -9.99 -3.48 -10.80
CA PHE A 137 -10.89 -4.63 -10.81
C PHE A 137 -12.35 -4.23 -11.08
N ILE A 138 -12.78 -3.06 -10.61
CA ILE A 138 -14.09 -2.49 -10.98
C ILE A 138 -14.14 -2.25 -12.50
N GLY A 139 -13.08 -1.70 -13.09
CA GLY A 139 -12.95 -1.50 -14.53
C GLY A 139 -13.03 -2.82 -15.30
N ALA A 140 -12.34 -3.86 -14.84
CA ALA A 140 -12.42 -5.20 -15.43
C ALA A 140 -13.83 -5.82 -15.35
N TRP A 141 -14.54 -5.58 -14.25
CA TRP A 141 -15.93 -6.01 -14.10
C TRP A 141 -16.86 -5.25 -15.06
N LEU A 142 -16.75 -3.93 -15.13
CA LEU A 142 -17.50 -3.10 -16.08
C LEU A 142 -17.24 -3.51 -17.52
N LEU A 143 -15.99 -3.82 -17.87
CA LEU A 143 -15.63 -4.34 -19.19
C LEU A 143 -16.33 -5.68 -19.49
N THR A 144 -16.35 -6.58 -18.51
CA THR A 144 -17.03 -7.87 -18.63
C THR A 144 -18.55 -7.70 -18.83
N LEU A 145 -19.16 -6.72 -18.17
CA LEU A 145 -20.56 -6.36 -18.38
C LEU A 145 -20.78 -5.72 -19.76
N ALA A 146 -19.89 -4.83 -20.18
CA ALA A 146 -19.96 -4.14 -21.46
C ALA A 146 -19.86 -5.12 -22.64
N PHE A 147 -19.09 -6.20 -22.48
CA PHE A 147 -18.88 -7.21 -23.53
C PHE A 147 -20.19 -7.87 -23.96
N GLY A 148 -21.09 -8.17 -23.00
CA GLY A 148 -22.40 -8.77 -23.25
C GLY A 148 -23.57 -7.79 -23.33
N ALA A 149 -23.31 -6.48 -23.34
CA ALA A 149 -24.34 -5.46 -23.42
C ALA A 149 -24.60 -5.01 -24.88
N HIS A 150 -25.76 -4.42 -25.12
CA HIS A 150 -26.14 -3.83 -26.42
C HIS A 150 -26.68 -2.40 -26.25
N GLY A 151 -26.72 -1.63 -27.36
CA GLY A 151 -27.28 -0.28 -27.40
C GLY A 151 -26.62 0.71 -26.43
N LEU A 152 -27.43 1.63 -25.89
CA LEU A 152 -26.98 2.69 -24.98
C LEU A 152 -26.27 2.14 -23.72
N ARG A 153 -26.78 1.04 -23.16
CA ARG A 153 -26.18 0.39 -21.97
C ARG A 153 -24.71 0.02 -22.22
N ARG A 154 -24.38 -0.50 -23.40
CA ARG A 154 -23.00 -0.83 -23.78
C ARG A 154 -22.13 0.42 -23.84
N VAL A 155 -22.64 1.50 -24.41
CA VAL A 155 -21.91 2.78 -24.52
C VAL A 155 -21.61 3.33 -23.12
N LEU A 156 -22.61 3.41 -22.25
CA LEU A 156 -22.44 3.91 -20.88
C LEU A 156 -21.44 3.06 -20.08
N LEU A 157 -21.52 1.73 -20.18
CA LEU A 157 -20.57 0.84 -19.50
C LEU A 157 -19.14 1.02 -20.01
N ARG A 158 -18.94 1.27 -21.31
CA ARG A 158 -17.61 1.52 -21.88
C ARG A 158 -17.03 2.85 -21.44
N VAL A 159 -17.83 3.92 -21.43
CA VAL A 159 -17.41 5.23 -20.92
C VAL A 159 -17.03 5.12 -19.44
N ALA A 160 -17.90 4.50 -18.62
CA ALA A 160 -17.62 4.29 -17.21
C ALA A 160 -16.35 3.44 -17.00
N CYS A 161 -16.18 2.36 -17.78
CA CYS A 161 -15.00 1.51 -17.76
C CYS A 161 -13.71 2.28 -18.08
N ALA A 162 -13.71 3.10 -19.13
CA ALA A 162 -12.56 3.92 -19.51
C ALA A 162 -12.21 4.97 -18.42
N LEU A 163 -13.21 5.64 -17.86
CA LEU A 163 -13.01 6.60 -16.77
C LEU A 163 -12.44 5.92 -15.51
N VAL A 164 -12.99 4.77 -15.13
CA VAL A 164 -12.52 4.00 -13.97
C VAL A 164 -11.08 3.52 -14.19
N PHE A 165 -10.72 3.06 -15.39
CA PHE A 165 -9.33 2.70 -15.69
C PHE A 165 -8.40 3.90 -15.65
N LEU A 166 -8.81 5.06 -16.17
CA LEU A 166 -8.00 6.28 -16.11
C LEU A 166 -7.66 6.66 -14.67
N LEU A 167 -8.66 6.61 -13.78
CA LEU A 167 -8.47 6.88 -12.34
C LEU A 167 -7.63 5.79 -11.65
N SER A 168 -7.66 4.56 -12.15
CA SER A 168 -6.82 3.47 -11.63
C SER A 168 -5.32 3.67 -11.92
N PHE A 169 -4.96 4.51 -12.90
CA PHE A 169 -3.56 4.75 -13.28
C PHE A 169 -2.78 5.65 -12.33
N ALA A 170 -3.41 6.20 -11.29
CA ALA A 170 -2.72 6.96 -10.25
C ALA A 170 -1.53 6.18 -9.66
N LEU A 171 -1.69 4.88 -9.52
CA LEU A 171 -0.58 3.95 -9.32
C LEU A 171 -0.01 3.55 -10.68
N ASN A 172 1.09 4.14 -11.14
CA ASN A 172 1.64 3.89 -12.49
C ASN A 172 1.80 2.40 -12.83
N SER A 173 2.07 1.55 -11.84
CA SER A 173 2.24 0.11 -12.03
C SER A 173 0.92 -0.64 -12.35
N THR A 174 -0.26 -0.04 -12.12
CA THR A 174 -1.55 -0.62 -12.55
C THR A 174 -1.72 -0.61 -14.05
N ILE A 175 -0.99 0.24 -14.79
CA ILE A 175 -0.97 0.23 -16.26
C ILE A 175 -0.53 -1.15 -16.78
N VAL A 176 0.40 -1.81 -16.08
CA VAL A 176 0.82 -3.17 -16.44
C VAL A 176 -0.33 -4.16 -16.23
N LEU A 177 -1.00 -4.14 -15.07
CA LEU A 177 -2.16 -5.00 -14.85
C LEU A 177 -3.30 -4.71 -15.83
N TYR A 178 -3.51 -3.45 -16.17
CA TYR A 178 -4.46 -3.03 -17.19
C TYR A 178 -4.13 -3.67 -18.55
N ALA A 179 -2.85 -3.72 -18.94
CA ALA A 179 -2.44 -4.41 -20.15
C ALA A 179 -2.83 -5.90 -20.14
N PHE A 180 -2.77 -6.58 -18.97
CA PHE A 180 -3.29 -7.96 -18.84
C PHE A 180 -4.81 -8.05 -18.97
N VAL A 181 -5.56 -7.05 -18.50
CA VAL A 181 -7.02 -6.99 -18.72
C VAL A 181 -7.33 -6.82 -20.21
N VAL A 182 -6.62 -5.93 -20.90
CA VAL A 182 -6.74 -5.73 -22.35
C VAL A 182 -6.31 -6.99 -23.12
N LEU A 183 -5.27 -7.69 -22.66
CA LEU A 183 -4.87 -8.99 -23.23
C LEU A 183 -5.98 -10.03 -23.04
N GLY A 184 -6.65 -10.06 -21.89
CA GLY A 184 -7.83 -10.90 -21.66
C GLY A 184 -8.96 -10.62 -22.64
N LEU A 185 -9.25 -9.34 -22.90
CA LEU A 185 -10.22 -8.90 -23.91
C LEU A 185 -9.79 -9.35 -25.33
N PHE A 186 -8.51 -9.17 -25.68
CA PHE A 186 -7.96 -9.64 -26.94
C PHE A 186 -8.14 -11.15 -27.09
N VAL A 187 -7.82 -11.95 -26.07
CA VAL A 187 -7.98 -13.40 -26.09
C VAL A 187 -9.46 -13.79 -26.25
N ALA A 188 -10.39 -13.07 -25.61
CA ALA A 188 -11.81 -13.31 -25.78
C ALA A 188 -12.26 -13.09 -27.23
N ILE A 189 -11.88 -11.96 -27.84
CA ILE A 189 -12.18 -11.65 -29.25
C ILE A 189 -11.49 -12.64 -30.20
N TRP A 190 -10.26 -13.04 -29.90
CA TRP A 190 -9.52 -14.03 -30.66
C TRP A 190 -10.26 -15.38 -30.66
N ARG A 191 -10.79 -15.80 -29.51
CA ARG A 191 -11.57 -17.04 -29.38
C ARG A 191 -12.89 -17.02 -30.17
N GLU A 192 -13.53 -15.87 -30.33
CA GLU A 192 -14.71 -15.71 -31.21
C GLU A 192 -14.38 -15.83 -32.71
N GLY A 193 -13.11 -15.65 -33.09
CA GLY A 193 -12.65 -15.78 -34.49
C GLY A 193 -12.79 -17.20 -35.03
N SER A 194 -12.97 -17.32 -36.35
CA SER A 194 -13.07 -18.61 -37.03
C SER A 194 -11.75 -19.38 -36.91
N ALA A 195 -11.83 -20.66 -36.55
CA ALA A 195 -10.67 -21.54 -36.53
C ALA A 195 -10.09 -21.79 -37.93
N ALA A 196 -10.90 -21.59 -38.98
CA ALA A 196 -10.50 -21.78 -40.37
C ALA A 196 -9.53 -20.69 -40.88
N ASP A 197 -9.46 -19.53 -40.22
CA ASP A 197 -8.60 -18.43 -40.64
C ASP A 197 -7.10 -18.71 -40.43
N GLY A 198 -6.73 -19.80 -39.72
CA GLY A 198 -5.35 -20.07 -39.33
C GLY A 198 -4.84 -19.11 -38.25
N PHE A 199 -3.75 -19.46 -37.56
CA PHE A 199 -3.30 -18.73 -36.37
C PHE A 199 -2.95 -17.25 -36.66
N VAL A 200 -2.13 -16.99 -37.67
CA VAL A 200 -1.60 -15.64 -37.97
C VAL A 200 -2.72 -14.69 -38.35
N ARG A 201 -3.56 -15.05 -39.33
CA ARG A 201 -4.68 -14.20 -39.78
C ARG A 201 -5.72 -14.01 -38.68
N ARG A 202 -6.04 -15.05 -37.90
CA ARG A 202 -6.96 -14.94 -36.75
C ARG A 202 -6.43 -13.96 -35.70
N THR A 203 -5.14 -14.04 -35.38
CA THR A 203 -4.46 -13.10 -34.46
C THR A 203 -4.51 -11.68 -35.00
N TRP A 204 -4.15 -11.46 -36.26
CA TRP A 204 -4.20 -10.15 -36.90
C TRP A 204 -5.62 -9.54 -36.89
N LEU A 205 -6.63 -10.32 -37.29
CA LEU A 205 -8.03 -9.89 -37.28
C LEU A 205 -8.52 -9.59 -35.87
N ALA A 206 -8.11 -10.38 -34.87
CA ALA A 206 -8.48 -10.13 -33.48
C ALA A 206 -7.85 -8.84 -32.94
N CYS A 207 -6.60 -8.52 -33.29
CA CYS A 207 -5.96 -7.24 -32.95
C CYS A 207 -6.77 -6.08 -33.52
N TRP A 208 -7.08 -6.13 -34.83
CA TRP A 208 -7.82 -5.06 -35.50
C TRP A 208 -9.23 -4.91 -34.94
N ARG A 209 -9.93 -6.02 -34.68
CA ARG A 209 -11.25 -6.01 -34.04
C ARG A 209 -11.19 -5.45 -32.62
N CYS A 210 -10.17 -5.78 -31.84
CA CYS A 210 -10.00 -5.24 -30.50
C CYS A 210 -9.82 -3.72 -30.55
N ALA A 211 -8.89 -3.23 -31.37
CA ALA A 211 -8.60 -1.81 -31.53
C ALA A 211 -9.80 -1.02 -32.07
N LEU A 212 -10.51 -1.53 -33.09
CA LEU A 212 -11.68 -0.85 -33.66
C LEU A 212 -12.92 -0.94 -32.75
N ARG A 213 -13.09 -2.04 -32.02
CA ARG A 213 -14.27 -2.24 -31.16
C ARG A 213 -14.12 -1.53 -29.82
N TYR A 214 -12.90 -1.28 -29.35
CA TYR A 214 -12.56 -0.64 -28.07
C TYR A 214 -11.41 0.38 -28.20
N PRO A 215 -11.52 1.39 -29.10
CA PRO A 215 -10.45 2.37 -29.32
C PRO A 215 -10.14 3.17 -28.05
N GLU A 216 -11.13 3.45 -27.22
CA GLU A 216 -10.97 4.15 -25.94
C GLU A 216 -10.02 3.42 -24.99
N LEU A 217 -9.98 2.09 -25.02
CA LEU A 217 -9.07 1.30 -24.19
C LEU A 217 -7.66 1.28 -24.79
N ALA A 218 -7.54 1.15 -26.11
CA ALA A 218 -6.23 1.16 -26.78
C ALA A 218 -5.47 2.48 -26.57
N VAL A 219 -6.17 3.61 -26.63
CA VAL A 219 -5.56 4.95 -26.55
C VAL A 219 -5.40 5.43 -25.10
N LEU A 220 -6.09 4.83 -24.13
CA LEU A 220 -6.12 5.32 -22.73
C LEU A 220 -4.72 5.52 -22.10
N PRO A 221 -3.77 4.57 -22.21
CA PRO A 221 -2.44 4.76 -21.64
C PRO A 221 -1.68 5.92 -22.29
N LEU A 222 -1.89 6.15 -23.60
CA LEU A 222 -1.29 7.26 -24.34
C LEU A 222 -1.88 8.60 -23.91
N ILE A 223 -3.20 8.66 -23.68
CA ILE A 223 -3.86 9.86 -23.14
C ILE A 223 -3.30 10.17 -21.76
N TYR A 224 -3.24 9.18 -20.87
CA TYR A 224 -2.70 9.37 -19.52
C TYR A 224 -1.25 9.85 -19.56
N TRP A 225 -0.40 9.20 -20.37
CA TRP A 225 0.98 9.61 -20.56
C TRP A 225 1.10 11.03 -21.13
N GLY A 226 0.33 11.37 -22.16
CA GLY A 226 0.31 12.72 -22.74
C GLY A 226 -0.14 13.77 -21.73
N VAL A 227 -1.16 13.46 -20.93
CA VAL A 227 -1.66 14.31 -19.85
C VAL A 227 -0.54 14.64 -18.86
N LEU A 228 0.17 13.61 -18.38
CA LEU A 228 1.26 13.79 -17.42
C LEU A 228 2.48 14.50 -18.00
N ASN A 229 2.80 14.34 -19.28
CA ASN A 229 4.02 14.92 -19.87
C ASN A 229 3.82 16.34 -20.43
N ILE A 230 2.60 16.68 -20.85
CA ILE A 230 2.29 17.99 -21.44
C ILE A 230 1.77 18.96 -20.36
N TRP A 231 0.82 18.52 -19.51
CA TRP A 231 0.15 19.41 -18.56
C TRP A 231 0.66 19.30 -17.12
N PHE A 232 1.12 18.12 -16.68
CA PHE A 232 1.59 17.88 -15.30
C PHE A 232 3.06 17.46 -15.26
N LYS A 233 3.90 18.20 -15.98
CA LYS A 233 5.31 17.89 -16.15
C LYS A 233 6.02 17.90 -14.79
N ARG A 234 6.76 16.84 -14.51
CA ARG A 234 7.56 16.70 -13.29
C ARG A 234 8.78 17.63 -13.34
N ILE A 235 9.14 18.23 -12.20
CA ILE A 235 10.26 19.18 -12.08
C ILE A 235 11.18 18.84 -10.89
N GLY A 236 12.42 19.35 -10.92
CA GLY A 236 13.46 19.15 -9.92
C GLY A 236 13.63 17.70 -9.47
N VAL A 237 13.54 17.42 -8.16
CA VAL A 237 13.75 16.07 -7.59
C VAL A 237 12.83 14.99 -8.16
N TYR A 238 11.69 15.38 -8.74
CA TYR A 238 10.72 14.46 -9.32
C TYR A 238 10.93 14.21 -10.82
N THR A 239 11.79 14.97 -11.51
CA THR A 239 12.08 14.76 -12.94
C THR A 239 12.59 13.36 -13.21
N GLN A 240 13.61 12.93 -12.45
CA GLN A 240 14.31 11.67 -12.64
C GLN A 240 13.63 10.48 -11.95
N HIS A 241 12.57 10.72 -11.16
CA HIS A 241 11.95 9.68 -10.32
C HIS A 241 11.35 8.50 -11.12
N TYR A 242 11.12 8.71 -12.42
CA TYR A 242 10.67 7.67 -13.35
C TYR A 242 11.43 7.71 -14.67
N ASP A 243 12.66 8.23 -14.67
CA ASP A 243 13.50 8.16 -15.86
C ASP A 243 13.78 6.69 -16.16
N ALA A 244 13.31 6.25 -17.32
CA ALA A 244 13.54 4.90 -17.78
C ALA A 244 15.02 4.78 -18.14
N HIS A 245 15.74 3.94 -17.40
CA HIS A 245 17.01 3.42 -17.88
C HIS A 245 16.80 2.04 -18.49
N LEU A 246 17.76 1.60 -19.31
CA LEU A 246 17.78 0.26 -19.88
C LEU A 246 18.65 -0.62 -18.98
N PRO A 247 18.06 -1.33 -17.98
CA PRO A 247 18.83 -2.18 -17.10
C PRO A 247 19.42 -3.36 -17.87
N THR A 248 20.62 -3.76 -17.49
CA THR A 248 21.25 -4.99 -17.97
C THR A 248 20.45 -6.22 -17.49
N PHE A 249 20.63 -7.36 -18.16
CA PHE A 249 19.99 -8.61 -17.72
C PHE A 249 20.39 -9.00 -16.28
N GLY A 250 21.64 -8.76 -15.89
CA GLY A 250 22.10 -9.02 -14.52
C GLY A 250 21.40 -8.14 -13.48
N GLU A 251 21.19 -6.85 -13.80
CA GLU A 251 20.41 -5.93 -12.95
C GLU A 251 18.94 -6.32 -12.85
N MET A 252 18.34 -6.77 -13.96
CA MET A 252 16.98 -7.30 -13.98
C MET A 252 16.85 -8.57 -13.14
N ALA A 253 17.74 -9.54 -13.33
CA ALA A 253 17.74 -10.79 -12.58
C ALA A 253 17.96 -10.57 -11.08
N GLY A 254 18.95 -9.74 -10.71
CA GLY A 254 19.18 -9.36 -9.31
C GLY A 254 18.00 -8.58 -8.71
N GLY A 255 17.39 -7.69 -9.50
CA GLY A 255 16.20 -6.93 -9.11
C GLY A 255 14.98 -7.82 -8.88
N TRP A 256 14.70 -8.77 -9.77
CA TRP A 256 13.65 -9.77 -9.57
C TRP A 256 13.92 -10.63 -8.34
N GLY A 257 15.18 -11.00 -8.09
CA GLY A 257 15.58 -11.68 -6.86
C GLY A 257 15.23 -10.86 -5.61
N ALA A 258 15.53 -9.57 -5.60
CA ALA A 258 15.19 -8.67 -4.49
C ALA A 258 13.66 -8.54 -4.27
N PHE A 259 12.89 -8.38 -5.36
CA PHE A 259 11.43 -8.35 -5.28
C PHE A 259 10.84 -9.68 -4.80
N PHE A 260 11.40 -10.81 -5.22
CA PHE A 260 10.97 -12.13 -4.76
C PHE A 260 11.29 -12.33 -3.27
N ALA A 261 12.50 -11.93 -2.88
CA ALA A 261 12.93 -11.96 -1.50
C ALA A 261 11.94 -11.16 -0.65
N ALA A 262 11.86 -9.83 -0.85
CA ALA A 262 11.02 -8.93 -0.08
C ALA A 262 9.51 -9.26 -0.13
N GLY A 263 9.00 -9.69 -1.30
CA GLY A 263 7.58 -9.98 -1.51
C GLY A 263 7.11 -11.34 -1.02
N TYR A 264 7.97 -12.35 -0.97
CA TYR A 264 7.52 -13.73 -0.68
C TYR A 264 8.37 -14.45 0.35
N TRP A 265 9.69 -14.53 0.13
CA TRP A 265 10.59 -15.25 1.04
C TRP A 265 10.52 -14.67 2.44
N ASP A 266 10.77 -13.37 2.48
CA ASP A 266 10.76 -12.54 3.66
C ASP A 266 9.41 -12.61 4.38
N VAL A 267 8.33 -12.51 3.63
CA VAL A 267 6.96 -12.62 4.15
C VAL A 267 6.75 -13.97 4.84
N GLY A 268 7.25 -15.06 4.24
CA GLY A 268 7.21 -16.40 4.83
C GLY A 268 8.01 -16.52 6.13
N GLU A 269 9.23 -15.98 6.18
CA GLU A 269 10.04 -15.97 7.42
C GLU A 269 9.34 -15.19 8.54
N HIS A 270 8.74 -14.04 8.21
CA HIS A 270 8.01 -13.24 9.19
C HIS A 270 6.72 -13.92 9.64
N ALA A 271 6.01 -14.62 8.75
CA ALA A 271 4.85 -15.43 9.11
C ALA A 271 5.19 -16.47 10.20
N PHE A 272 6.36 -17.11 10.07
CA PHE A 272 6.85 -18.09 11.03
C PHE A 272 7.17 -17.46 12.40
N SER A 273 7.85 -16.31 12.41
CA SER A 273 8.10 -15.54 13.64
C SER A 273 6.78 -15.12 14.31
N VAL A 274 5.80 -14.59 13.55
CA VAL A 274 4.49 -14.21 14.11
C VAL A 274 3.72 -15.42 14.65
N ALA A 275 3.80 -16.58 14.00
CA ALA A 275 3.17 -17.81 14.47
C ALA A 275 3.71 -18.30 15.82
N THR A 276 5.00 -18.10 16.07
CA THR A 276 5.67 -18.53 17.30
C THR A 276 5.53 -17.50 18.43
N GLU A 277 5.65 -16.21 18.10
CA GLU A 277 5.58 -15.13 19.07
C GLU A 277 4.13 -14.78 19.45
N VAL A 278 3.17 -15.01 18.56
CA VAL A 278 1.79 -14.51 18.68
C VAL A 278 0.74 -15.51 18.16
N PRO A 279 0.69 -16.75 18.69
CA PRO A 279 -0.25 -17.75 18.22
C PRO A 279 -1.73 -17.34 18.39
N ALA A 280 -2.01 -16.39 19.27
CA ALA A 280 -3.35 -15.89 19.55
C ALA A 280 -4.05 -15.29 18.32
N PHE A 281 -3.34 -14.80 17.29
CA PHE A 281 -3.98 -14.30 16.05
C PHE A 281 -4.41 -15.41 15.10
N PHE A 282 -3.81 -16.60 15.20
CA PHE A 282 -4.11 -17.72 14.30
C PHE A 282 -5.47 -18.35 14.63
N ILE A 283 -5.89 -18.30 15.90
CA ILE A 283 -7.19 -18.83 16.35
C ILE A 283 -8.37 -18.07 15.71
N PRO A 284 -8.52 -16.74 15.89
CA PRO A 284 -9.60 -16.00 15.24
C PRO A 284 -9.49 -16.00 13.71
N ALA A 285 -8.29 -16.01 13.15
CA ALA A 285 -8.11 -16.16 11.70
C ALA A 285 -8.61 -17.52 11.20
N ALA A 286 -8.36 -18.61 11.93
CA ALA A 286 -8.90 -19.94 11.62
C ALA A 286 -10.42 -19.99 11.69
N VAL A 287 -11.05 -19.27 12.64
CA VAL A 287 -12.51 -19.15 12.71
C VAL A 287 -13.06 -18.44 11.47
N LEU A 288 -12.46 -17.33 11.05
CA LEU A 288 -12.85 -16.63 9.82
C LEU A 288 -12.70 -17.53 8.58
N VAL A 289 -11.60 -18.29 8.51
CA VAL A 289 -11.38 -19.26 7.44
C VAL A 289 -12.40 -20.39 7.47
N ALA A 290 -12.81 -20.88 8.65
CA ALA A 290 -13.87 -21.88 8.75
C ALA A 290 -15.18 -21.40 8.11
N ILE A 291 -15.51 -20.10 8.19
CA ILE A 291 -16.66 -19.50 7.49
C ILE A 291 -16.47 -19.58 5.96
N VAL A 292 -15.26 -19.33 5.45
CA VAL A 292 -14.94 -19.49 4.01
C VAL A 292 -15.12 -20.93 3.56
N LEU A 293 -14.69 -21.90 4.38
CA LEU A 293 -14.82 -23.33 4.07
C LEU A 293 -16.28 -23.82 4.01
N LEU A 294 -17.24 -23.04 4.50
CA LEU A 294 -18.67 -23.31 4.28
C LEU A 294 -19.09 -23.12 2.81
N LEU A 295 -18.29 -22.42 2.01
CA LEU A 295 -18.41 -22.37 0.56
C LEU A 295 -17.84 -23.68 0.00
N ARG A 296 -18.69 -24.70 -0.14
CA ARG A 296 -18.28 -25.96 -0.76
C ARG A 296 -17.83 -25.70 -2.20
N PRO A 297 -16.62 -26.15 -2.60
CA PRO A 297 -16.22 -26.09 -4.00
C PRO A 297 -17.23 -26.85 -4.86
N ASP A 298 -17.56 -26.31 -6.03
CA ASP A 298 -18.44 -27.00 -6.96
C ASP A 298 -17.72 -28.28 -7.45
N PRO A 299 -18.42 -29.44 -7.53
CA PRO A 299 -17.82 -30.67 -8.05
C PRO A 299 -17.44 -30.47 -9.52
N LYS A 300 -16.14 -30.37 -9.80
CA LYS A 300 -15.60 -30.13 -11.15
C LYS A 300 -15.32 -31.44 -11.88
N ARG A 301 -15.50 -31.42 -13.21
CA ARG A 301 -14.88 -32.41 -14.11
C ARG A 301 -13.36 -32.36 -13.97
N ALA A 302 -12.71 -33.49 -14.20
CA ALA A 302 -11.25 -33.62 -14.17
C ALA A 302 -10.58 -32.45 -14.89
N THR A 303 -9.80 -31.67 -14.16
CA THR A 303 -9.06 -30.50 -14.66
C THR A 303 -7.96 -30.97 -15.60
N SER A 304 -7.91 -30.41 -16.82
CA SER A 304 -6.84 -30.72 -17.77
C SER A 304 -5.47 -30.31 -17.21
N ALA A 305 -4.40 -30.97 -17.67
CA ALA A 305 -3.03 -30.64 -17.25
C ALA A 305 -2.69 -29.15 -17.47
N ILE A 306 -3.17 -28.58 -18.58
CA ILE A 306 -3.02 -27.15 -18.90
C ILE A 306 -3.73 -26.28 -17.86
N ALA A 307 -4.96 -26.64 -17.44
CA ALA A 307 -5.69 -25.89 -16.43
C ALA A 307 -5.03 -25.94 -15.04
N THR A 308 -4.22 -26.97 -14.76
CA THR A 308 -3.41 -27.07 -13.53
C THR A 308 -2.15 -26.19 -13.58
N VAL A 309 -1.42 -26.18 -14.70
CA VAL A 309 -0.12 -25.48 -14.82
C VAL A 309 -0.27 -24.00 -15.17
N LEU A 310 -1.29 -23.63 -15.95
CA LEU A 310 -1.45 -22.26 -16.45
C LEU A 310 -1.46 -21.18 -15.36
N PRO A 311 -2.12 -21.34 -14.20
CA PRO A 311 -2.06 -20.31 -13.15
C PRO A 311 -0.64 -20.08 -12.62
N LEU A 312 0.21 -21.11 -12.55
CA LEU A 312 1.60 -20.96 -12.13
C LEU A 312 2.43 -20.17 -13.15
N VAL A 313 2.26 -20.49 -14.44
CA VAL A 313 2.91 -19.74 -15.53
C VAL A 313 2.47 -18.28 -15.49
N LEU A 314 1.18 -18.01 -15.33
CA LEU A 314 0.65 -16.66 -15.20
C LEU A 314 1.18 -15.95 -13.96
N ALA A 315 1.35 -16.65 -12.83
CA ALA A 315 1.94 -16.08 -11.62
C ALA A 315 3.36 -15.57 -11.87
N VAL A 316 4.21 -16.40 -12.51
CA VAL A 316 5.60 -16.03 -12.84
C VAL A 316 5.63 -14.86 -13.82
N VAL A 317 4.85 -14.94 -14.90
CA VAL A 317 4.80 -13.87 -15.92
C VAL A 317 4.31 -12.56 -15.32
N LEU A 318 3.26 -12.59 -14.49
CA LEU A 318 2.75 -11.40 -13.81
C LEU A 318 3.76 -10.86 -12.81
N PHE A 319 4.40 -11.69 -12.01
CA PHE A 319 5.44 -11.24 -11.08
C PHE A 319 6.56 -10.48 -11.80
N LEU A 320 7.10 -11.06 -12.88
CA LEU A 320 8.15 -10.43 -13.69
C LEU A 320 7.65 -9.12 -14.32
N ALA A 321 6.44 -9.13 -14.89
CA ALA A 321 5.87 -7.94 -15.53
C ALA A 321 5.59 -6.81 -14.54
N LEU A 322 5.11 -7.11 -13.32
CA LEU A 322 4.74 -6.11 -12.31
C LEU A 322 5.94 -5.51 -11.60
N SER A 323 7.04 -6.25 -11.50
CA SER A 323 8.31 -5.75 -10.93
C SER A 323 9.14 -4.95 -11.94
N SER A 324 9.05 -5.28 -13.24
CA SER A 324 9.89 -4.68 -14.29
C SER A 324 9.83 -3.15 -14.39
N PRO A 325 8.67 -2.46 -14.31
CA PRO A 325 8.62 -1.00 -14.38
C PRO A 325 9.42 -0.33 -13.26
N TYR A 326 9.42 -0.92 -12.05
CA TYR A 326 10.22 -0.41 -10.94
C TYR A 326 11.70 -0.59 -11.23
N LEU A 327 12.10 -1.76 -11.74
CA LEU A 327 13.49 -2.02 -12.12
C LEU A 327 13.96 -1.10 -13.25
N ILE A 328 13.10 -0.78 -14.23
CA ILE A 328 13.38 0.17 -15.31
C ILE A 328 13.48 1.61 -14.78
N ALA A 329 12.80 1.95 -13.69
CA ALA A 329 12.93 3.23 -13.00
C ALA A 329 14.07 3.26 -11.97
N GLY A 330 14.87 2.19 -11.84
CA GLY A 330 15.97 2.10 -10.87
C GLY A 330 15.53 1.80 -9.44
N LEU A 331 14.26 1.45 -9.25
CA LEU A 331 13.65 1.17 -7.95
C LEU A 331 13.73 -0.32 -7.63
N ARG A 332 14.23 -0.64 -6.43
CA ARG A 332 14.32 -2.02 -5.91
C ARG A 332 13.92 -2.01 -4.43
N PRO A 333 13.09 -2.95 -3.96
CA PRO A 333 12.74 -3.02 -2.56
C PRO A 333 13.92 -3.58 -1.75
N LEU A 334 14.20 -2.93 -0.64
CA LEU A 334 15.03 -3.39 0.45
C LEU A 334 14.10 -4.02 1.49
N SER A 335 14.40 -5.26 1.86
CA SER A 335 13.64 -6.05 2.84
C SER A 335 13.48 -5.36 4.20
N THR A 336 14.37 -4.43 4.53
CA THR A 336 14.39 -3.68 5.79
C THR A 336 13.63 -2.36 5.72
N HIS A 337 13.18 -1.92 4.54
CA HIS A 337 12.60 -0.59 4.35
C HIS A 337 11.08 -0.66 4.17
N PHE A 338 10.36 -0.48 5.29
CA PHE A 338 8.90 -0.51 5.37
C PHE A 338 8.18 0.27 4.25
N TYR A 339 8.70 1.45 3.91
CA TYR A 339 8.14 2.32 2.86
C TYR A 339 8.06 1.63 1.50
N GLU A 340 9.07 0.82 1.19
CA GLU A 340 9.22 0.22 -0.13
C GLU A 340 8.25 -0.95 -0.33
N SER A 341 7.57 -1.40 0.74
CA SER A 341 6.45 -2.33 0.64
C SER A 341 5.31 -1.79 -0.24
N ARG A 342 5.23 -0.47 -0.48
CA ARG A 342 4.26 0.11 -1.43
C ARG A 342 4.33 -0.50 -2.82
N HIS A 343 5.52 -0.91 -3.25
CA HIS A 343 5.76 -1.52 -4.55
C HIS A 343 5.21 -2.96 -4.65
N LEU A 344 4.82 -3.55 -3.52
CA LEU A 344 4.35 -4.93 -3.40
C LEU A 344 2.83 -5.06 -3.41
N LEU A 345 2.06 -3.96 -3.43
CA LEU A 345 0.57 -3.99 -3.37
C LEU A 345 -0.07 -5.00 -4.33
N MET A 346 0.44 -5.06 -5.57
CA MET A 346 -0.13 -5.89 -6.62
C MET A 346 0.31 -7.35 -6.56
N PHE A 347 1.29 -7.71 -5.71
CA PHE A 347 1.89 -9.04 -5.67
C PHE A 347 0.98 -10.10 -5.02
N GLY A 348 -0.12 -9.66 -4.41
CA GLY A 348 -1.22 -10.53 -4.00
C GLY A 348 -1.84 -11.31 -5.16
N VAL A 349 -1.85 -10.76 -6.38
CA VAL A 349 -2.38 -11.44 -7.58
C VAL A 349 -1.53 -12.65 -8.00
N PRO A 350 -0.22 -12.50 -8.29
CA PRO A 350 0.65 -13.65 -8.57
C PRO A 350 0.73 -14.64 -7.38
N PHE A 351 0.64 -14.16 -6.14
CA PHE A 351 0.56 -15.05 -4.97
C PHE A 351 -0.70 -15.93 -4.98
N ALA A 352 -1.87 -15.33 -5.20
CA ALA A 352 -3.14 -16.05 -5.29
C ALA A 352 -3.17 -17.05 -6.46
N LEU A 353 -2.54 -16.71 -7.59
CA LEU A 353 -2.36 -17.62 -8.73
C LEU A 353 -1.46 -18.81 -8.41
N THR A 354 -0.40 -18.59 -7.64
CA THR A 354 0.50 -19.66 -7.17
C THR A 354 -0.26 -20.63 -6.26
N LEU A 355 -1.01 -20.11 -5.28
CA LEU A 355 -1.87 -20.93 -4.42
C LEU A 355 -2.93 -21.70 -5.21
N LEU A 356 -3.54 -21.06 -6.23
CA LEU A 356 -4.50 -21.73 -7.11
C LEU A 356 -3.86 -22.89 -7.89
N ALA A 357 -2.66 -22.71 -8.44
CA ALA A 357 -1.95 -23.77 -9.17
C ALA A 357 -1.62 -24.95 -8.27
N LEU A 358 -1.02 -24.67 -7.11
CA LEU A 358 -0.70 -25.68 -6.11
C LEU A 358 -1.96 -26.40 -5.62
N LYS A 359 -3.08 -25.67 -5.50
CA LYS A 359 -4.36 -26.24 -5.04
C LYS A 359 -4.82 -27.24 -6.07
N ARG A 360 -4.85 -26.86 -7.35
CA ARG A 360 -5.24 -27.74 -8.47
C ARG A 360 -4.34 -28.97 -8.61
N LEU A 361 -3.08 -28.88 -8.21
CA LEU A 361 -2.17 -30.02 -8.15
C LEU A 361 -2.55 -30.96 -6.99
N LEU A 362 -2.73 -30.40 -5.79
CA LEU A 362 -3.06 -31.14 -4.58
C LEU A 362 -4.45 -31.79 -4.63
N GLU A 363 -5.40 -31.16 -5.33
CA GLU A 363 -6.75 -31.70 -5.56
C GLU A 363 -6.75 -33.12 -6.13
N ARG A 364 -5.74 -33.45 -6.94
CA ARG A 364 -5.60 -34.78 -7.54
C ARG A 364 -5.29 -35.87 -6.50
N LEU A 365 -4.75 -35.47 -5.35
CA LEU A 365 -4.31 -36.37 -4.28
C LEU A 365 -5.31 -36.43 -3.13
N THR A 366 -5.91 -35.30 -2.76
CA THR A 366 -6.72 -35.18 -1.52
C THR A 366 -8.19 -34.82 -1.74
N GLY A 367 -8.56 -34.49 -2.99
CA GLY A 367 -9.90 -34.01 -3.35
C GLY A 367 -10.06 -32.48 -3.22
N PRO A 368 -11.15 -31.93 -3.79
CA PRO A 368 -11.34 -30.49 -3.96
C PRO A 368 -11.45 -29.70 -2.65
N THR A 369 -12.23 -30.22 -1.70
CA THR A 369 -12.47 -29.56 -0.41
C THR A 369 -11.21 -29.53 0.45
N ALA A 370 -10.49 -30.66 0.55
CA ALA A 370 -9.28 -30.77 1.36
C ALA A 370 -8.15 -29.90 0.78
N ALA A 371 -7.94 -29.92 -0.54
CA ALA A 371 -6.92 -29.09 -1.17
C ALA A 371 -7.23 -27.58 -1.06
N PHE A 372 -8.51 -27.20 -1.17
CA PHE A 372 -8.92 -25.81 -0.94
C PHE A 372 -8.66 -25.39 0.52
N ALA A 373 -9.07 -26.20 1.49
CA ALA A 373 -8.83 -25.93 2.90
C ALA A 373 -7.34 -25.85 3.24
N LEU A 374 -6.52 -26.74 2.66
CA LEU A 374 -5.09 -26.77 2.94
C LEU A 374 -4.37 -25.56 2.35
N LEU A 375 -4.64 -25.17 1.09
CA LEU A 375 -3.90 -24.06 0.49
C LEU A 375 -4.52 -22.69 0.72
N PHE A 376 -5.81 -22.51 0.39
CA PHE A 376 -6.46 -21.23 0.64
C PHE A 376 -6.73 -21.04 2.12
N GLY A 377 -7.06 -22.09 2.87
CA GLY A 377 -7.27 -21.95 4.31
C GLY A 377 -5.99 -21.58 5.06
N LEU A 378 -4.90 -22.34 4.91
CA LEU A 378 -3.62 -21.98 5.56
C LEU A 378 -3.07 -20.65 5.05
N GLY A 379 -3.19 -20.39 3.74
CA GLY A 379 -2.80 -19.12 3.14
C GLY A 379 -3.55 -17.93 3.75
N LEU A 380 -4.86 -18.05 3.95
CA LEU A 380 -5.69 -17.00 4.55
C LEU A 380 -5.44 -16.83 6.05
N ILE A 381 -5.28 -17.92 6.81
CA ILE A 381 -4.91 -17.85 8.23
C ILE A 381 -3.63 -17.03 8.36
N THR A 382 -2.60 -17.40 7.59
CA THR A 382 -1.31 -16.72 7.60
C THR A 382 -1.44 -15.25 7.19
N SER A 383 -2.15 -14.97 6.10
CA SER A 383 -2.33 -13.61 5.56
C SER A 383 -3.06 -12.70 6.55
N ILE A 384 -4.17 -13.15 7.13
CA ILE A 384 -4.96 -12.38 8.10
C ILE A 384 -4.18 -12.17 9.40
N SER A 385 -3.50 -13.21 9.92
CA SER A 385 -2.70 -13.08 11.15
C SER A 385 -1.53 -12.09 10.97
N MET A 386 -0.84 -12.12 9.83
CA MET A 386 0.20 -11.14 9.51
C MET A 386 -0.36 -9.73 9.35
N LEU A 387 -1.51 -9.60 8.68
CA LEU A 387 -2.20 -8.32 8.50
C LEU A 387 -2.57 -7.68 9.85
N TRP A 388 -3.14 -8.46 10.77
CA TRP A 388 -3.43 -8.00 12.13
C TRP A 388 -2.17 -7.64 12.92
N SER A 389 -1.10 -8.44 12.80
CA SER A 389 0.19 -8.11 13.40
C SER A 389 0.70 -6.74 12.92
N GLY A 390 0.65 -6.51 11.61
CA GLY A 390 1.02 -5.22 10.99
C GLY A 390 0.14 -4.06 11.48
N TYR A 391 -1.18 -4.24 11.56
CA TYR A 391 -2.07 -3.19 12.07
C TYR A 391 -1.80 -2.83 13.53
N LEU A 392 -1.54 -3.83 14.37
CA LEU A 392 -1.22 -3.59 15.78
C LEU A 392 0.15 -2.94 15.94
N PHE A 393 1.12 -3.31 15.11
CA PHE A 393 2.40 -2.60 15.07
C PHE A 393 2.19 -1.11 14.74
N MET A 394 1.44 -0.82 13.67
CA MET A 394 1.15 0.55 13.26
C MET A 394 0.35 1.31 14.32
N GLN A 395 -0.58 0.65 15.02
CA GLN A 395 -1.31 1.26 16.12
C GLN A 395 -0.38 1.57 17.30
N ALA A 396 0.50 0.65 17.68
CA ALA A 396 1.47 0.88 18.76
C ALA A 396 2.39 2.06 18.42
N ARG A 397 2.79 2.18 17.14
CA ARG A 397 3.55 3.33 16.64
C ARG A 397 2.76 4.64 16.75
N ALA A 398 1.49 4.65 16.35
CA ALA A 398 0.64 5.82 16.48
C ALA A 398 0.51 6.29 17.95
N LEU A 399 0.40 5.35 18.89
CA LEU A 399 0.36 5.68 20.33
C LEU A 399 1.67 6.30 20.82
N LYS A 400 2.82 5.82 20.33
CA LYS A 400 4.14 6.41 20.62
C LYS A 400 4.25 7.83 20.05
N GLN A 401 3.79 8.03 18.82
CA GLN A 401 3.73 9.34 18.17
C GLN A 401 2.85 10.32 18.96
N GLU A 402 1.67 9.87 19.37
CA GLU A 402 0.73 10.70 20.13
C GLU A 402 1.29 11.06 21.51
N ALA A 403 1.95 10.14 22.20
CA ALA A 403 2.61 10.41 23.47
C ALA A 403 3.70 11.48 23.32
N LEU A 404 4.56 11.36 22.30
CA LEU A 404 5.62 12.33 22.03
C LEU A 404 5.03 13.70 21.69
N ALA A 405 4.10 13.78 20.73
CA ALA A 405 3.51 15.04 20.30
C ALA A 405 2.79 15.77 21.46
N ARG A 406 2.08 15.03 22.33
CA ARG A 406 1.43 15.60 23.51
C ARG A 406 2.42 16.13 24.54
N ASP A 407 3.49 15.38 24.82
CA ASP A 407 4.51 15.84 25.77
C ASP A 407 5.24 17.09 25.24
N LEU A 408 5.59 17.12 23.95
CA LEU A 408 6.19 18.30 23.32
C LEU A 408 5.24 19.51 23.34
N ALA A 409 3.95 19.32 23.02
CA ALA A 409 2.95 20.38 23.03
C ALA A 409 2.76 21.01 24.43
N ALA A 410 3.03 20.26 25.51
CA ALA A 410 2.97 20.76 26.88
C ALA A 410 4.23 21.54 27.31
N ARG A 411 5.26 21.62 26.46
CA ARG A 411 6.53 22.30 26.74
C ARG A 411 6.66 23.58 25.93
N VAL A 412 7.40 24.53 26.52
CA VAL A 412 7.91 25.67 25.76
C VAL A 412 8.88 25.15 24.70
N GLN A 413 8.64 25.52 23.46
CA GLN A 413 9.52 25.17 22.35
C GLN A 413 10.93 25.75 22.60
N PRO A 414 11.99 24.94 22.49
CA PRO A 414 13.36 25.44 22.57
C PRO A 414 13.70 26.28 21.33
N ALA A 415 14.72 27.14 21.43
CA ALA A 415 15.27 27.88 20.29
C ALA A 415 16.05 26.94 19.34
N ALA A 416 15.34 26.05 18.67
CA ALA A 416 15.84 25.11 17.68
C ALA A 416 14.83 24.95 16.53
N THR A 417 15.36 24.70 15.34
CA THR A 417 14.58 24.42 14.12
C THR A 417 14.93 23.05 13.53
N VAL A 418 16.09 22.51 13.90
CA VAL A 418 16.57 21.18 13.48
C VAL A 418 16.55 20.23 14.68
N TYR A 419 15.86 19.10 14.54
CA TYR A 419 15.65 18.16 15.62
C TYR A 419 16.03 16.75 15.22
N ALA A 420 16.82 16.10 16.09
CA ALA A 420 17.06 14.68 16.01
C ALA A 420 16.28 13.93 17.08
N LEU A 421 15.61 12.84 16.68
CA LEU A 421 14.96 11.93 17.61
C LEU A 421 15.90 10.76 17.95
N ASP A 422 16.27 10.66 19.22
CA ASP A 422 16.89 9.49 19.82
C ASP A 422 15.80 8.59 20.40
N ASP A 423 15.32 7.65 19.58
CA ASP A 423 14.22 6.75 19.92
C ASP A 423 14.71 5.50 20.65
N GLY A 424 14.42 5.42 21.95
CA GLY A 424 14.71 4.31 22.84
C GLY A 424 13.69 3.15 22.78
N PHE A 425 12.60 3.27 22.02
CA PHE A 425 11.66 2.17 21.79
C PHE A 425 12.22 1.20 20.73
N PHE A 426 13.27 0.48 21.08
CA PHE A 426 13.98 -0.40 20.15
C PHE A 426 13.30 -1.76 19.98
N ASP A 427 12.64 -1.98 18.84
CA ASP A 427 12.23 -3.31 18.36
C ASP A 427 13.27 -3.83 17.33
N SER A 428 14.38 -4.39 17.84
CA SER A 428 15.59 -4.80 17.11
C SER A 428 15.44 -5.72 15.89
N LYS A 429 14.26 -6.32 15.69
CA LYS A 429 14.01 -7.36 14.67
C LYS A 429 12.91 -7.01 13.67
N SER A 430 12.38 -5.80 13.73
CA SER A 430 11.22 -5.45 12.92
C SER A 430 11.61 -5.07 11.48
N ARG A 431 10.94 -5.66 10.48
CA ARG A 431 10.89 -5.11 9.10
C ARG A 431 10.35 -3.69 9.03
N HIS A 432 9.73 -3.24 10.11
CA HIS A 432 9.16 -1.92 10.24
C HIS A 432 10.20 -0.94 10.78
N MET A 433 11.19 -0.57 9.96
CA MET A 433 12.20 0.40 10.42
C MET A 433 11.58 1.80 10.69
N LEU A 434 12.26 2.56 11.54
CA LEU A 434 11.73 3.55 12.48
C LEU A 434 11.46 4.94 11.88
N PHE A 435 11.00 5.83 12.75
CA PHE A 435 10.77 7.26 12.52
C PHE A 435 11.73 7.81 11.48
N GLY A 436 11.20 8.18 10.32
CA GLY A 436 11.98 8.86 9.31
C GLY A 436 11.82 10.37 9.45
N LEU A 437 12.53 11.08 8.57
CA LEU A 437 12.40 12.52 8.38
C LEU A 437 10.94 13.00 8.38
N ALA A 438 10.10 12.28 7.63
CA ALA A 438 8.70 12.60 7.47
C ALA A 438 7.97 12.54 8.83
N GLU A 439 8.05 11.43 9.54
CA GLU A 439 7.31 11.27 10.79
C GLU A 439 7.80 12.20 11.92
N VAL A 440 9.11 12.38 12.08
CA VAL A 440 9.64 13.29 13.12
C VAL A 440 9.20 14.72 12.84
N THR A 441 9.32 15.17 11.59
CA THR A 441 8.89 16.51 11.20
C THR A 441 7.39 16.71 11.39
N GLY A 442 6.58 15.72 10.99
CA GLY A 442 5.13 15.74 11.19
C GLY A 442 4.73 15.89 12.66
N MET A 443 5.40 15.17 13.56
CA MET A 443 5.16 15.27 15.00
C MET A 443 5.52 16.64 15.58
N LEU A 444 6.65 17.24 15.17
CA LEU A 444 7.03 18.58 15.61
C LEU A 444 5.98 19.61 15.21
N ARG A 445 5.45 19.49 13.99
CA ARG A 445 4.37 20.36 13.51
C ARG A 445 3.05 20.13 14.24
N LEU A 446 2.74 18.89 14.60
CA LEU A 446 1.59 18.58 15.45
C LEU A 446 1.74 19.20 16.85
N ALA A 447 2.94 19.22 17.42
CA ALA A 447 3.21 19.74 18.75
C ALA A 447 3.26 21.28 18.81
N TRP A 448 4.03 21.92 17.92
CA TRP A 448 4.36 23.35 18.00
C TRP A 448 3.89 24.18 16.79
N GLY A 449 3.12 23.58 15.87
CA GLY A 449 2.52 24.29 14.73
C GLY A 449 3.43 24.41 13.51
N ASN A 450 3.17 25.40 12.66
CA ASN A 450 3.67 25.44 11.28
C ASN A 450 5.04 26.12 11.12
N GLN A 451 5.98 25.83 12.02
CA GLN A 451 7.34 26.33 11.85
C GLN A 451 8.11 25.49 10.82
N PRO A 452 9.20 26.04 10.24
CA PRO A 452 10.08 25.33 9.30
C PRO A 452 10.93 24.26 10.00
N PHE A 453 10.30 23.40 10.81
CA PHE A 453 10.95 22.31 11.50
C PHE A 453 11.56 21.32 10.50
N PHE A 454 12.78 20.90 10.80
CA PHE A 454 13.42 19.79 10.15
C PHE A 454 13.74 18.72 11.19
N GLY A 455 12.91 17.68 11.24
CA GLY A 455 13.04 16.56 12.15
C GLY A 455 13.54 15.30 11.43
N PHE A 456 14.41 14.51 12.07
CA PHE A 456 14.85 13.19 11.58
C PHE A 456 15.23 12.26 12.73
N ALA A 457 15.41 10.96 12.47
CA ALA A 457 15.93 10.03 13.48
C ALA A 457 17.44 9.82 13.37
N LEU A 458 18.08 9.40 14.45
CA LEU A 458 19.54 9.23 14.52
C LEU A 458 20.06 7.89 13.95
N ARG A 459 19.37 7.29 12.98
CA ARG A 459 19.62 5.90 12.57
C ARG A 459 20.21 5.77 11.18
N ALA A 460 19.41 5.94 10.13
CA ALA A 460 19.83 5.75 8.74
C ALA A 460 20.34 7.06 8.11
N GLU A 461 20.02 8.18 8.74
CA GLU A 461 20.24 9.53 8.23
C GLU A 461 21.67 10.05 8.49
N ARG A 462 22.43 9.39 9.37
CA ARG A 462 23.81 9.76 9.64
C ARG A 462 24.75 9.42 8.48
N PRO A 463 25.84 10.19 8.29
CA PRO A 463 26.17 11.44 8.99
C PRO A 463 25.73 12.71 8.23
N ASP A 464 25.19 12.59 7.02
CA ASP A 464 25.13 13.68 6.02
C ASP A 464 23.73 14.23 5.74
N ILE A 465 22.74 13.94 6.60
CA ILE A 465 21.35 14.37 6.38
C ILE A 465 21.17 15.88 6.21
N LEU A 466 21.95 16.72 6.91
CA LEU A 466 21.83 18.17 6.77
C LEU A 466 22.18 18.61 5.35
N ARG A 467 23.26 18.06 4.79
CA ARG A 467 23.68 18.31 3.40
C ARG A 467 22.66 17.78 2.40
N LYS A 468 22.18 16.55 2.59
CA LYS A 468 21.12 15.98 1.74
C LYS A 468 19.85 16.83 1.75
N MET A 469 19.48 17.36 2.91
CA MET A 469 18.33 18.24 3.04
C MET A 469 18.58 19.62 2.40
N GLU A 470 19.79 20.17 2.52
CA GLU A 470 20.19 21.40 1.82
C GLU A 470 20.07 21.26 0.29
N GLU A 471 20.55 20.13 -0.25
CA GLU A 471 20.39 19.78 -1.66
C GLU A 471 18.91 19.61 -2.04
N ALA A 472 18.14 18.91 -1.21
CA ALA A 472 16.73 18.64 -1.47
C ALA A 472 15.86 19.90 -1.40
N ARG A 473 16.09 20.83 -0.45
CA ARG A 473 15.27 22.04 -0.28
C ARG A 473 15.50 23.06 -1.39
N THR A 474 16.73 23.13 -1.92
CA THR A 474 17.11 24.08 -2.98
C THR A 474 16.72 23.58 -4.37
N ALA A 475 16.35 22.31 -4.49
CA ALA A 475 15.87 21.75 -5.73
C ALA A 475 14.50 22.32 -6.15
N PRO A 476 14.29 22.62 -7.45
CA PRO A 476 13.02 23.14 -7.95
C PRO A 476 11.82 22.24 -7.63
N GLY A 477 10.70 22.82 -7.21
CA GLY A 477 9.46 22.07 -6.94
C GLY A 477 9.54 21.11 -5.73
N SER A 478 10.54 21.28 -4.86
CA SER A 478 10.72 20.46 -3.67
C SER A 478 9.63 20.70 -2.62
N ALA A 479 9.10 19.61 -2.05
CA ALA A 479 8.21 19.66 -0.88
C ALA A 479 8.91 20.19 0.39
N PHE A 480 10.24 20.30 0.39
CA PHE A 480 11.04 20.65 1.55
C PHE A 480 11.65 22.05 1.48
N HIS A 481 11.26 22.87 0.51
CA HIS A 481 11.84 24.19 0.26
C HIS A 481 11.74 25.17 1.45
N HIS A 482 10.80 24.94 2.36
CA HIS A 482 10.63 25.73 3.59
C HIS A 482 11.57 25.34 4.73
N PHE A 483 12.33 24.24 4.64
CA PHE A 483 13.19 23.81 5.74
C PHE A 483 14.48 24.61 5.79
N ASP A 484 15.02 24.77 7.01
CA ASP A 484 16.34 25.35 7.24
C ASP A 484 17.24 24.33 7.99
N PRO A 485 18.06 23.55 7.26
CA PRO A 485 18.96 22.58 7.86
C PRO A 485 20.19 23.22 8.52
N SER A 486 20.41 24.52 8.35
CA SER A 486 21.50 25.27 8.98
C SER A 486 21.14 25.85 10.35
N GLY A 487 19.86 25.81 10.72
CA GLY A 487 19.36 26.42 11.94
C GLY A 487 19.79 25.72 13.23
N PRO A 488 19.46 26.30 14.40
CA PRO A 488 19.88 25.78 15.68
C PRO A 488 19.33 24.38 15.93
N GLN A 489 20.14 23.54 16.56
CA GLN A 489 19.88 22.11 16.68
C GLN A 489 19.46 21.70 18.10
N ALA A 490 18.63 20.66 18.18
CA ALA A 490 18.30 19.99 19.43
C ALA A 490 18.16 18.48 19.24
N THR A 491 18.45 17.71 20.29
CA THR A 491 18.19 16.28 20.35
C THR A 491 17.04 16.00 21.32
N ILE A 492 16.03 15.28 20.85
CA ILE A 492 14.91 14.78 21.64
C ILE A 492 15.24 13.34 22.02
N SER A 493 15.42 13.07 23.31
CA SER A 493 15.52 11.70 23.82
C SER A 493 14.12 11.20 24.16
N PHE A 494 13.71 10.11 23.50
CA PHE A 494 12.38 9.50 23.63
C PHE A 494 12.53 8.09 24.18
N GLN A 495 12.43 7.95 25.50
CA GLN A 495 12.72 6.70 26.20
C GLN A 495 11.45 6.02 26.72
N PRO A 496 11.43 4.68 26.85
CA PRO A 496 10.32 3.96 27.46
C PRO A 496 10.03 4.44 28.88
N GLY A 497 8.77 4.83 29.13
CA GLY A 497 8.28 5.19 30.46
C GLY A 497 7.72 4.00 31.25
N PRO A 498 7.19 4.22 32.46
CA PRO A 498 6.63 3.15 33.30
C PRO A 498 5.39 2.47 32.69
N GLY A 499 4.68 3.15 31.78
CA GLY A 499 3.55 2.62 31.03
C GLY A 499 3.93 1.92 29.73
N ALA A 500 5.21 1.94 29.34
CA ALA A 500 5.67 1.25 28.14
C ALA A 500 5.43 -0.27 28.24
N ALA A 501 5.07 -0.87 27.12
CA ALA A 501 4.81 -2.30 27.02
C ALA A 501 5.12 -2.78 25.60
N PRO A 502 5.30 -4.10 25.38
CA PRO A 502 5.35 -4.67 24.04
C PRO A 502 4.12 -4.27 23.22
N ASN A 503 4.29 -4.07 21.91
CA ASN A 503 3.30 -3.45 21.02
C ASN A 503 1.88 -4.02 21.18
N GLN A 504 1.73 -5.34 21.32
CA GLN A 504 0.42 -5.98 21.48
C GLN A 504 -0.24 -5.71 22.81
N ALA A 505 0.53 -5.82 23.90
CA ALA A 505 0.04 -5.53 25.24
C ALA A 505 -0.35 -4.05 25.33
N LEU A 506 0.43 -3.17 24.69
CA LEU A 506 0.17 -1.74 24.61
C LEU A 506 -1.16 -1.46 23.90
N VAL A 507 -1.35 -2.00 22.69
CA VAL A 507 -2.57 -1.74 21.91
C VAL A 507 -3.80 -2.37 22.56
N ARG A 508 -3.67 -3.56 23.14
CA ARG A 508 -4.77 -4.19 23.90
C ARG A 508 -5.18 -3.33 25.09
N LYS A 509 -4.22 -2.83 25.87
CA LYS A 509 -4.48 -1.88 26.97
C LYS A 509 -5.19 -0.64 26.43
N TYR A 510 -4.68 -0.03 25.37
CA TYR A 510 -5.29 1.14 24.75
C TYR A 510 -6.74 0.90 24.29
N TYR A 511 -7.03 -0.20 23.59
CA TYR A 511 -8.40 -0.48 23.16
C TYR A 511 -9.33 -0.81 24.32
N ALA A 512 -8.88 -1.54 25.34
CA ALA A 512 -9.65 -1.73 26.55
C ALA A 512 -9.94 -0.39 27.25
N CYS A 513 -8.94 0.48 27.30
CA CYS A 513 -9.01 1.82 27.86
C CYS A 513 -10.03 2.70 27.09
N ARG A 514 -9.90 2.81 25.76
CA ARG A 514 -10.73 3.62 24.85
C ARG A 514 -12.17 3.11 24.71
N LEU A 515 -12.36 1.79 24.60
CA LEU A 515 -13.66 1.21 24.21
C LEU A 515 -14.45 0.60 25.37
N LEU A 516 -13.79 0.13 26.44
CA LEU A 516 -14.45 -0.66 27.49
C LEU A 516 -14.43 0.04 28.85
N ALA A 517 -13.31 0.65 29.24
CA ALA A 517 -13.06 1.02 30.63
C ALA A 517 -13.23 2.52 30.96
N ARG A 518 -13.52 3.39 29.97
CA ARG A 518 -13.60 4.86 30.13
C ARG A 518 -12.43 5.43 30.96
N CYS A 519 -11.23 4.93 30.70
CA CYS A 519 -10.02 5.41 31.35
C CYS A 519 -9.65 6.82 30.87
N ASP A 520 -8.73 7.48 31.58
CA ASP A 520 -8.05 8.66 31.05
C ASP A 520 -6.95 8.26 30.05
N VAL A 521 -7.27 8.38 28.75
CA VAL A 521 -6.31 8.13 27.67
C VAL A 521 -5.12 9.09 27.73
N ALA A 522 -5.29 10.31 28.24
CA ALA A 522 -4.19 11.27 28.38
C ALA A 522 -3.20 10.83 29.45
N GLU A 523 -3.68 10.29 30.57
CA GLU A 523 -2.84 9.71 31.62
C GLU A 523 -2.10 8.44 31.13
N PHE A 524 -2.78 7.60 30.36
CA PHE A 524 -2.12 6.47 29.69
C PHE A 524 -1.02 6.95 28.74
N LEU A 525 -1.34 7.99 27.95
CA LEU A 525 -0.47 8.84 27.13
C LEU A 525 0.86 9.17 27.80
N SER A 526 0.75 9.92 28.89
CA SER A 526 1.87 10.53 29.59
C SER A 526 2.79 9.53 30.28
N ARG A 527 2.28 8.34 30.62
CA ARG A 527 3.07 7.26 31.22
C ARG A 527 3.85 6.45 30.18
N LEU A 528 3.54 6.57 28.89
CA LEU A 528 4.13 5.75 27.84
C LEU A 528 5.64 6.00 27.68
N ALA A 529 6.04 7.27 27.74
CA ALA A 529 7.37 7.70 27.37
C ALA A 529 7.92 8.76 28.33
N GLN A 530 9.24 8.80 28.46
CA GLN A 530 9.97 9.89 29.07
C GLN A 530 10.64 10.68 27.95
N VAL A 531 10.34 11.98 27.89
CA VAL A 531 10.86 12.87 26.87
C VAL A 531 11.76 13.91 27.51
N THR A 532 12.97 14.05 26.96
CA THR A 532 13.88 15.15 27.32
C THR A 532 14.43 15.81 26.07
N ILE A 533 14.73 17.09 26.16
CA ILE A 533 15.27 17.87 25.04
C ILE A 533 16.60 18.48 25.44
N LYS A 534 17.63 18.26 24.63
CA LYS A 534 18.95 18.87 24.80
C LYS A 534 19.24 19.75 23.60
N VAL A 535 19.38 21.06 23.83
CA VAL A 535 19.79 22.03 22.80
C VAL A 535 21.30 21.93 22.58
N GLY A 536 21.70 21.99 21.31
CA GLY A 536 23.10 21.93 20.89
C GLY A 536 23.31 21.02 19.67
N PRO A 537 24.55 20.96 19.16
CA PRO A 537 24.90 20.13 18.01
C PRO A 537 24.46 18.67 18.18
N ILE A 538 23.87 18.10 17.13
CA ILE A 538 23.38 16.73 17.13
C ILE A 538 24.58 15.75 16.99
N PRO A 539 24.76 14.80 17.93
CA PRO A 539 25.87 13.85 17.86
C PRO A 539 25.86 12.99 16.60
N GLY A 540 27.02 12.87 15.95
CA GLY A 540 27.23 11.99 14.79
C GLY A 540 26.70 12.53 13.46
N ILE A 541 26.35 13.82 13.40
CA ILE A 541 25.93 14.53 12.18
C ILE A 541 27.00 15.54 11.79
N LEU A 542 27.36 15.59 10.51
CA LEU A 542 28.28 16.58 9.99
C LEU A 542 27.56 17.94 9.85
N PRO A 543 28.12 19.03 10.39
CA PRO A 543 27.55 20.36 10.22
C PRO A 543 27.61 20.79 8.75
N LEU A 544 26.68 21.65 8.34
CA LEU A 544 26.81 22.38 7.07
C LEU A 544 27.96 23.39 7.18
N ASP A 545 28.74 23.55 6.11
CA ASP A 545 29.82 24.52 6.05
C ASP A 545 29.28 25.93 6.40
N GLY A 546 29.74 26.51 7.50
CA GLY A 546 29.29 27.82 8.02
C GLY A 546 28.44 27.80 9.29
N ALA A 547 27.92 26.65 9.72
CA ALA A 547 27.06 26.53 10.92
C ALA A 547 27.78 26.73 12.27
N SER A 548 29.10 26.94 12.26
CA SER A 548 29.92 27.14 13.46
C SER A 548 30.09 28.61 13.90
N LYS A 549 29.38 29.57 13.30
CA LYS A 549 29.42 30.97 13.75
C LYS A 549 28.28 31.27 14.74
N SER A 550 28.63 31.07 16.02
CA SER A 550 28.12 31.75 17.22
C SER A 550 26.60 31.70 17.49
N ALA A 551 26.20 30.76 18.36
CA ALA A 551 25.13 31.00 19.32
C ALA A 551 25.77 31.46 20.65
N GLU A 552 26.12 32.74 20.75
CA GLU A 552 26.22 33.40 22.06
C GLU A 552 24.93 34.19 22.29
N PRO A 553 24.32 34.12 23.50
CA PRO A 553 23.13 34.88 23.80
C PRO A 553 23.48 36.37 23.89
N SER A 554 22.88 37.20 23.03
CA SER A 554 22.84 38.64 23.23
C SER A 554 22.04 38.94 24.50
N ARG A 555 22.67 39.68 25.43
CA ARG A 555 22.10 40.15 26.70
C ARG A 555 20.89 41.04 26.53
#